data_AF-A0A7Y1SWA7-F1
#
_entry.id   AF-A0A7Y1SWA7-F1
#
_cell.length_a   1.000
_cell.length_b   1.000
_cell.length_c   1.000
_cell.angle_alpha   90.00
_cell.angle_beta   90.00
_cell.angle_gamma   90.00
#
_symmetry.space_group_name_H-M   'P 1'
#
loop_
_entity.id
_entity.type
_entity.pdbx_description
1 polymer ?
#
loop_
_entity_poly.entity_id
_entity_poly.type
_entity_poly.pdbx_seq_one_letter_code
_entity_poly.pdbx_strand_id
1 'polypeptide(L)'
;MSVVQVIGVVVMVAGALLSAVAAWGMIDFTTPLSRMHAATKSASLGLSLLAVGSGVAAQSWGLVGLGVLVTLFMFVTSPIAGHLVGRAAYLAGQATTLVHDDLGSSHPQSFQVEQVSARGVSPTRWAALVAVWMLVWRDVSLGTLVGGGIVAAFLELLRSARPRSGAVSVSGWLRFLGSYVGLVVSSNLRVAWEVITPRNDQIQEAIVEVPLEVRSVSAALLVANSISYTPGSLTVELVDEPRVLYVHVLHFESVADVVEQVRRVESLVARALPPPAGA
;
A
#
# COMPACT_ATOMS: atom_id res chain seq x y z
N MET A 1 -33.18 -8.14 -12.22
CA MET A 1 -32.00 -7.87 -11.36
C MET A 1 -32.44 -6.96 -10.23
N SER A 2 -32.02 -7.23 -8.99
CA SER A 2 -32.25 -6.33 -7.87
C SER A 2 -31.36 -5.09 -7.98
N VAL A 3 -31.73 -3.97 -7.34
CA VAL A 3 -30.90 -2.75 -7.31
C VAL A 3 -29.50 -3.05 -6.74
N VAL A 4 -29.42 -3.90 -5.71
CA VAL A 4 -28.14 -4.31 -5.11
C VAL A 4 -27.27 -5.09 -6.10
N GLN A 5 -27.88 -5.97 -6.92
CA GLN A 5 -27.17 -6.68 -7.98
C GLN A 5 -26.59 -5.71 -9.02
N VAL A 6 -27.38 -4.71 -9.44
CA VAL A 6 -26.91 -3.69 -10.39
C VAL A 6 -25.73 -2.91 -9.81
N ILE A 7 -25.81 -2.49 -8.55
CA ILE A 7 -24.70 -1.81 -7.86
C ILE A 7 -23.45 -2.69 -7.86
N GLY A 8 -23.58 -3.97 -7.48
CA GLY A 8 -22.46 -4.90 -7.47
C GLY A 8 -21.80 -5.07 -8.84
N VAL A 9 -22.61 -5.22 -9.90
CA VAL A 9 -22.11 -5.32 -11.28
C VAL A 9 -21.40 -4.03 -11.71
N VAL A 10 -21.96 -2.85 -11.41
CA VAL A 10 -21.30 -1.57 -11.73
C VAL A 10 -19.95 -1.45 -11.05
N VAL A 11 -19.85 -1.85 -9.78
CA VAL A 11 -18.59 -1.86 -9.02
C VAL A 11 -17.59 -2.85 -9.65
N MET A 12 -18.03 -4.03 -10.06
CA MET A 12 -17.18 -5.00 -10.74
C MET A 12 -16.67 -4.48 -12.09
N VAL A 13 -17.54 -3.83 -12.89
CA VAL A 13 -17.15 -3.25 -14.18
C VAL A 13 -16.13 -2.14 -13.98
N ALA A 14 -16.33 -1.25 -13.01
CA ALA A 14 -15.35 -0.22 -12.66
C ALA A 14 -14.00 -0.84 -12.26
N GLY A 15 -14.02 -1.91 -11.45
CA GLY A 15 -12.83 -2.67 -11.07
C GLY A 15 -12.11 -3.29 -12.27
N ALA A 16 -12.85 -3.93 -13.18
CA ALA A 16 -12.31 -4.51 -14.41
C ALA A 16 -11.66 -3.45 -15.31
N LEU A 17 -12.29 -2.28 -15.47
CA LEU A 17 -11.74 -1.17 -16.23
C LEU A 17 -10.43 -0.66 -15.61
N LEU A 18 -10.36 -0.50 -14.29
CA LEU A 18 -9.11 -0.11 -13.61
C LEU A 18 -8.00 -1.15 -13.79
N SER A 19 -8.32 -2.44 -13.71
CA SER A 19 -7.36 -3.51 -14.00
C SER A 19 -6.89 -3.50 -15.45
N ALA A 20 -7.77 -3.20 -16.40
CA ALA A 20 -7.40 -3.04 -17.81
C ALA A 20 -6.49 -1.83 -18.03
N VAL A 21 -6.77 -0.69 -17.38
CA VAL A 21 -5.89 0.50 -17.40
C VAL A 21 -4.53 0.18 -16.78
N ALA A 22 -4.49 -0.59 -15.69
CA ALA A 22 -3.23 -1.03 -15.09
C ALA A 22 -2.42 -1.90 -16.06
N ALA A 23 -3.07 -2.85 -16.74
CA ALA A 23 -2.44 -3.69 -17.75
C ALA A 23 -1.93 -2.88 -18.95
N TRP A 24 -2.71 -1.91 -19.41
CA TRP A 24 -2.29 -0.97 -20.45
C TRP A 24 -1.05 -0.17 -20.02
N GLY A 25 -1.06 0.42 -18.82
CA GLY A 25 0.07 1.17 -18.28
C GLY A 25 1.34 0.32 -18.16
N MET A 26 1.23 -0.98 -17.86
CA MET A 26 2.39 -1.89 -17.86
C MET A 26 3.00 -2.11 -19.26
N ILE A 27 2.21 -1.97 -20.31
CA ILE A 27 2.66 -2.12 -21.71
C ILE A 27 3.19 -0.79 -22.25
N ASP A 28 2.49 0.31 -21.94
CA ASP A 28 2.76 1.65 -22.46
C ASP A 28 4.00 2.28 -21.82
N PHE A 29 4.18 2.10 -20.51
CA PHE A 29 5.35 2.62 -19.82
C PHE A 29 6.64 1.88 -20.23
N THR A 30 7.73 2.62 -20.35
CA THR A 30 9.02 2.13 -20.86
C THR A 30 9.93 1.63 -19.76
N THR A 31 9.95 2.28 -18.60
CA THR A 31 10.82 1.91 -17.46
C THR A 31 10.10 1.00 -16.46
N PRO A 32 10.82 0.14 -15.72
CA PRO A 32 10.20 -0.68 -14.69
C PRO A 32 9.56 0.16 -13.57
N LEU A 33 10.19 1.26 -13.16
CA LEU A 33 9.69 2.13 -12.09
C LEU A 33 8.38 2.82 -12.49
N SER A 34 8.27 3.33 -13.72
CA SER A 34 7.00 3.86 -14.25
C SER A 34 5.90 2.80 -14.34
N ARG A 35 6.21 1.60 -14.85
CA ARG A 35 5.27 0.45 -14.89
C ARG A 35 4.73 0.08 -13.51
N MET A 36 5.55 0.20 -12.47
CA MET A 36 5.15 -0.14 -11.11
C MET A 36 4.09 0.79 -10.54
N HIS A 37 4.04 2.06 -10.93
CA HIS A 37 2.94 2.94 -10.53
C HIS A 37 1.60 2.44 -11.05
N ALA A 38 1.54 1.96 -12.31
CA ALA A 38 0.34 1.35 -12.87
C ALA A 38 0.01 0.02 -12.19
N ALA A 39 1.03 -0.83 -12.00
CA ALA A 39 0.86 -2.18 -11.45
C ALA A 39 0.46 -2.21 -9.97
N THR A 40 0.89 -1.24 -9.16
CA THR A 40 0.67 -1.28 -7.69
C THR A 40 -0.54 -0.48 -7.23
N LYS A 41 -0.93 0.60 -7.94
CA LYS A 41 -2.06 1.45 -7.54
C LYS A 41 -3.35 1.05 -8.24
N SER A 42 -3.34 1.11 -9.57
CA SER A 42 -4.52 0.86 -10.39
C SER A 42 -4.94 -0.61 -10.32
N ALA A 43 -3.99 -1.55 -10.34
CA ALA A 43 -4.32 -2.97 -10.23
C ALA A 43 -4.87 -3.34 -8.84
N SER A 44 -4.27 -2.83 -7.75
CA SER A 44 -4.74 -3.09 -6.39
C SER A 44 -6.15 -2.53 -6.16
N LEU A 45 -6.45 -1.32 -6.66
CA LEU A 45 -7.79 -0.75 -6.63
C LEU A 45 -8.78 -1.57 -7.47
N GLY A 46 -8.41 -1.93 -8.71
CA GLY A 46 -9.25 -2.73 -9.60
C GLY A 46 -9.62 -4.08 -9.01
N LEU A 47 -8.64 -4.80 -8.46
CA LEU A 47 -8.86 -6.08 -7.78
C LEU A 47 -9.74 -5.94 -6.53
N SER A 48 -9.56 -4.87 -5.76
CA SER A 48 -10.37 -4.61 -4.56
C SER A 48 -11.85 -4.37 -4.91
N LEU A 49 -12.12 -3.57 -5.96
CA LEU A 49 -13.48 -3.35 -6.45
C LEU A 49 -14.09 -4.63 -7.02
N LEU A 50 -13.32 -5.43 -7.78
CA LEU A 50 -13.79 -6.73 -8.28
C LEU A 50 -14.15 -7.67 -7.12
N ALA A 51 -13.29 -7.78 -6.12
CA ALA A 51 -13.49 -8.68 -5.00
C ALA A 51 -14.72 -8.29 -4.17
N VAL A 52 -14.84 -7.02 -3.75
CA VAL A 52 -16.00 -6.55 -2.97
C VAL A 52 -17.28 -6.52 -3.81
N GLY A 53 -17.18 -6.04 -5.07
CA GLY A 53 -18.30 -5.98 -6.01
C GLY A 53 -18.91 -7.34 -6.29
N SER A 54 -18.08 -8.39 -6.38
CA SER A 54 -18.57 -9.77 -6.55
C SER A 54 -19.47 -10.23 -5.40
N GLY A 55 -19.12 -9.86 -4.16
CA GLY A 55 -19.93 -10.19 -2.99
C GLY A 55 -21.24 -9.41 -2.92
N VAL A 56 -21.21 -8.12 -3.31
CA VAL A 56 -22.41 -7.29 -3.40
C VAL A 56 -23.35 -7.81 -4.48
N ALA A 57 -22.82 -8.16 -5.66
CA ALA A 57 -23.61 -8.72 -6.77
C ALA A 57 -24.24 -10.06 -6.40
N ALA A 58 -23.52 -10.91 -5.65
CA ALA A 58 -24.02 -12.16 -5.11
C ALA A 58 -24.97 -12.00 -3.90
N GLN A 59 -25.15 -10.77 -3.40
CA GLN A 59 -25.89 -10.46 -2.17
C GLN A 59 -25.45 -11.32 -0.97
N SER A 60 -24.15 -11.60 -0.89
CA SER A 60 -23.56 -12.48 0.13
C SER A 60 -22.58 -11.72 1.02
N TRP A 61 -22.93 -11.57 2.29
CA TRP A 61 -22.06 -10.96 3.30
C TRP A 61 -20.73 -11.71 3.49
N GLY A 62 -20.70 -13.02 3.24
CA GLY A 62 -19.46 -13.79 3.28
C GLY A 62 -18.50 -13.45 2.15
N LEU A 63 -19.01 -13.28 0.94
CA LEU A 63 -18.20 -12.85 -0.19
C LEU A 63 -17.76 -11.39 -0.05
N VAL A 64 -18.61 -10.52 0.50
CA VAL A 64 -18.22 -9.14 0.82
C VAL A 64 -17.10 -9.13 1.87
N GLY A 65 -17.23 -9.90 2.96
CA GLY A 65 -16.21 -10.01 3.99
C GLY A 65 -14.88 -10.53 3.46
N LEU A 66 -14.92 -11.56 2.61
CA LEU A 66 -13.73 -12.07 1.91
C LEU A 66 -13.13 -11.02 0.98
N GLY A 67 -13.94 -10.28 0.23
CA GLY A 67 -13.48 -9.21 -0.66
C GLY A 67 -12.82 -8.06 0.10
N VAL A 68 -13.37 -7.68 1.25
CA VAL A 68 -12.76 -6.68 2.16
C VAL A 68 -11.43 -7.19 2.70
N LEU A 69 -11.35 -8.44 3.12
CA LEU A 69 -10.10 -9.04 3.57
C LEU A 69 -9.03 -9.06 2.47
N VAL A 70 -9.38 -9.50 1.26
CA VAL A 70 -8.49 -9.48 0.10
C VAL A 70 -8.00 -8.08 -0.18
N THR A 71 -8.89 -7.09 -0.14
CA THR A 71 -8.57 -5.66 -0.25
C THR A 71 -7.54 -5.26 0.80
N LEU A 72 -7.82 -5.51 2.09
CA LEU A 72 -6.89 -5.16 3.18
C LEU A 72 -5.51 -5.81 3.01
N PHE A 73 -5.47 -7.09 2.65
CA PHE A 73 -4.22 -7.81 2.43
C PHE A 73 -3.44 -7.23 1.25
N MET A 74 -4.11 -6.96 0.12
CA MET A 74 -3.50 -6.29 -1.03
C MET A 74 -2.96 -4.92 -0.66
N PHE A 75 -3.72 -4.15 0.12
CA PHE A 75 -3.31 -2.82 0.50
C PHE A 75 -2.08 -2.82 1.44
N VAL A 76 -1.87 -3.87 2.21
CA VAL A 76 -0.66 -4.01 3.05
C VAL A 76 0.51 -4.56 2.24
N THR A 77 0.27 -5.47 1.30
CA THR A 77 1.33 -6.21 0.60
C THR A 77 1.83 -5.54 -0.67
N SER A 78 0.99 -4.78 -1.38
CA SER A 78 1.35 -4.09 -2.62
C SER A 78 2.54 -3.13 -2.46
N PRO A 79 2.66 -2.30 -1.39
CA PRO A 79 3.81 -1.43 -1.21
C PRO A 79 5.09 -2.21 -0.99
N ILE A 80 5.03 -3.31 -0.24
CA ILE A 80 6.20 -4.18 0.03
C ILE A 80 6.70 -4.79 -1.29
N ALA A 81 5.80 -5.33 -2.11
CA ALA A 81 6.16 -5.82 -3.44
C ALA A 81 6.72 -4.68 -4.31
N GLY A 82 6.14 -3.48 -4.21
CA GLY A 82 6.61 -2.27 -4.88
C GLY A 82 8.02 -1.86 -4.46
N HIS A 83 8.35 -1.86 -3.18
CA HIS A 83 9.70 -1.50 -2.71
C HIS A 83 10.73 -2.50 -3.22
N LEU A 84 10.42 -3.80 -3.11
CA LEU A 84 11.32 -4.87 -3.54
C LEU A 84 11.60 -4.86 -5.03
N VAL A 85 10.55 -4.77 -5.86
CA VAL A 85 10.71 -4.75 -7.32
C VAL A 85 11.34 -3.43 -7.78
N GLY A 86 10.98 -2.30 -7.17
CA GLY A 86 11.54 -0.99 -7.52
C GLY A 86 13.04 -0.92 -7.21
N ARG A 87 13.44 -1.38 -6.03
CA ARG A 87 14.84 -1.46 -5.64
C ARG A 87 15.63 -2.45 -6.51
N ALA A 88 15.05 -3.61 -6.83
CA ALA A 88 15.69 -4.58 -7.72
C ALA A 88 15.89 -4.00 -9.14
N ALA A 89 14.89 -3.30 -9.68
CA ALA A 89 14.98 -2.64 -10.99
C ALA A 89 16.04 -1.53 -11.00
N TYR A 90 16.10 -0.73 -9.94
CA TYR A 90 17.12 0.31 -9.77
C TYR A 90 18.54 -0.30 -9.74
N LEU A 91 18.76 -1.31 -8.89
CA LEU A 91 20.06 -2.00 -8.78
C LEU A 91 20.46 -2.75 -10.06
N ALA A 92 19.50 -3.18 -10.88
CA ALA A 92 19.74 -3.77 -12.19
C ALA A 92 20.09 -2.72 -13.27
N GLY A 93 20.18 -1.44 -12.92
CA GLY A 93 20.49 -0.35 -13.85
C GLY A 93 19.35 -0.03 -14.82
N GLN A 94 18.11 -0.40 -14.49
CA GLN A 94 16.95 -0.20 -15.37
C GLN A 94 16.25 1.16 -15.16
N ALA A 95 16.72 1.97 -14.21
CA ALA A 95 16.25 3.34 -13.98
C ALA A 95 17.03 4.34 -14.87
N THR A 96 16.85 4.25 -16.19
CA THR A 96 17.71 4.93 -17.17
C THR A 96 17.25 6.34 -17.56
N THR A 97 16.04 6.74 -17.19
CA THR A 97 15.38 7.98 -17.64
C THR A 97 15.22 9.03 -16.53
N LEU A 98 15.87 8.83 -15.38
CA LEU A 98 15.75 9.75 -14.25
C LEU A 98 16.36 11.11 -14.56
N VAL A 99 15.58 12.18 -14.41
CA VAL A 99 16.08 13.57 -14.54
C VAL A 99 16.81 14.04 -13.29
N HIS A 100 16.54 13.41 -12.15
CA HIS A 100 17.15 13.67 -10.85
C HIS A 100 17.25 12.34 -10.09
N ASP A 101 18.43 12.03 -9.55
CA ASP A 101 18.69 10.76 -8.84
C ASP A 101 19.62 11.00 -7.64
N ASP A 102 19.02 11.18 -6.46
CA ASP A 102 19.79 11.28 -5.22
C ASP A 102 20.30 9.91 -4.73
N LEU A 103 19.62 8.82 -5.10
CA LEU A 103 19.95 7.46 -4.69
C LEU A 103 21.26 6.96 -5.32
N GLY A 104 21.59 7.42 -6.52
CA GLY A 104 22.82 7.01 -7.22
C GLY A 104 24.08 7.63 -6.62
N SER A 105 23.93 8.79 -5.98
CA SER A 105 25.03 9.50 -5.32
C SER A 105 25.33 8.96 -3.92
N SER A 106 24.38 8.22 -3.36
CA SER A 106 24.42 7.67 -2.01
C SER A 106 24.64 6.15 -2.11
N HIS A 107 25.51 5.60 -1.26
CA HIS A 107 25.61 4.15 -1.06
C HIS A 107 24.94 3.80 0.27
N PRO A 108 23.61 3.94 0.39
CA PRO A 108 22.95 3.68 1.65
C PRO A 108 23.17 2.22 2.03
N GLN A 109 23.69 1.98 3.23
CA GLN A 109 23.61 0.64 3.80
C GLN A 109 22.13 0.37 4.02
N SER A 110 21.54 -0.53 3.20
CA SER A 110 20.15 -0.95 3.42
C SER A 110 19.94 -1.34 4.85
N PHE A 111 18.73 -1.06 5.35
CA PHE A 111 18.20 -1.57 6.61
C PHE A 111 18.76 -2.96 6.89
N GLN A 112 19.72 -3.07 7.81
CA GLN A 112 20.06 -4.37 8.36
C GLN A 112 18.82 -4.74 9.15
N VAL A 113 18.02 -5.66 8.62
CA VAL A 113 16.92 -6.24 9.38
C VAL A 113 17.59 -6.91 10.56
N GLU A 114 17.71 -6.18 11.68
CA GLU A 114 17.98 -6.77 12.98
C GLU A 114 17.05 -7.96 13.03
N GLN A 115 17.60 -9.16 13.20
CA GLN A 115 16.81 -10.38 13.12
C GLN A 115 15.71 -10.29 14.17
N VAL A 116 14.57 -9.74 13.77
CA VAL A 116 13.36 -9.78 14.56
C VAL A 116 13.10 -11.26 14.60
N SER A 117 13.38 -11.86 15.77
CA SER A 117 12.99 -13.23 16.07
C SER A 117 11.48 -13.26 15.87
N ALA A 118 11.08 -13.57 14.65
CA ALA A 118 9.69 -13.65 14.26
C ALA A 118 9.15 -14.73 15.18
N ARG A 119 8.20 -14.36 16.04
CA ARG A 119 7.44 -15.38 16.74
C ARG A 119 6.74 -16.15 15.63
N GLY A 120 7.23 -17.35 15.34
CA GLY A 120 6.67 -18.20 14.31
C GLY A 120 5.16 -18.31 14.50
N VAL A 121 4.42 -18.44 13.40
CA VAL A 121 2.98 -18.69 13.44
C VAL A 121 2.77 -19.92 14.32
N SER A 122 2.11 -19.74 15.47
CA SER A 122 1.88 -20.86 16.39
C SER A 122 0.87 -21.80 15.75
N PRO A 123 1.24 -23.04 15.40
CA PRO A 123 0.36 -23.93 14.64
C PRO A 123 -0.96 -24.20 15.38
N THR A 124 -0.90 -24.27 16.71
CA THR A 124 -2.07 -24.48 17.58
C THR A 124 -3.03 -23.29 17.55
N ARG A 125 -2.53 -22.05 17.63
CA ARG A 125 -3.36 -20.84 17.59
C ARG A 125 -3.91 -20.59 16.18
N TRP A 126 -3.09 -20.84 15.16
CA TRP A 126 -3.55 -20.81 13.77
C TRP A 126 -4.69 -21.81 13.54
N ALA A 127 -4.50 -23.09 13.91
CA ALA A 127 -5.53 -24.12 13.78
C ALA A 127 -6.80 -23.77 14.59
N ALA A 128 -6.66 -23.20 15.79
CA ALA A 128 -7.79 -22.75 16.59
C ALA A 128 -8.57 -21.61 15.92
N LEU A 129 -7.88 -20.62 15.34
CA LEU A 129 -8.52 -19.53 14.59
C LEU A 129 -9.24 -20.06 13.35
N VAL A 130 -8.65 -21.01 12.62
CA VAL A 130 -9.30 -21.67 11.48
C VAL A 130 -10.52 -22.47 11.93
N ALA A 131 -10.44 -23.20 13.04
CA ALA A 131 -11.57 -23.95 13.58
C ALA A 131 -12.73 -23.03 14.00
N VAL A 132 -12.42 -21.93 14.70
CA VAL A 132 -13.42 -20.90 15.05
C VAL A 132 -14.02 -20.29 13.79
N TRP A 133 -13.20 -19.98 12.78
CA TRP A 133 -13.67 -19.48 11.49
C TRP A 133 -14.66 -20.43 10.83
N MET A 134 -14.32 -21.70 10.69
CA MET A 134 -15.23 -22.70 10.11
C MET A 134 -16.51 -22.89 10.92
N LEU A 135 -16.42 -22.79 12.26
CA LEU A 135 -17.59 -22.86 13.14
C LEU A 135 -18.51 -21.65 12.97
N VAL A 136 -17.95 -20.45 12.79
CA VAL A 136 -18.70 -19.21 12.54
C VAL A 136 -19.47 -19.31 11.22
N TRP A 137 -18.83 -19.82 10.17
CA TRP A 137 -19.46 -20.01 8.86
C TRP A 137 -20.39 -21.23 8.82
N ARG A 138 -20.28 -22.14 9.80
CA ARG A 138 -20.95 -23.46 9.82
C ARG A 138 -20.83 -24.22 8.50
N ASP A 139 -19.76 -23.94 7.75
CA ASP A 139 -19.50 -24.48 6.42
C ASP A 139 -18.10 -25.11 6.41
N VAL A 140 -18.09 -26.44 6.22
CA VAL A 140 -16.85 -27.21 6.15
C VAL A 140 -16.58 -27.51 4.68
N SER A 141 -16.19 -26.46 3.95
CA SER A 141 -15.74 -26.55 2.56
C SER A 141 -14.25 -26.25 2.44
N LEU A 142 -13.64 -26.74 1.35
CA LEU A 142 -12.24 -26.45 1.03
C LEU A 142 -11.99 -24.94 0.91
N GLY A 143 -12.95 -24.19 0.36
CA GLY A 143 -12.87 -22.74 0.25
C GLY A 143 -12.83 -22.05 1.62
N THR A 144 -13.70 -22.47 2.56
CA THR A 144 -13.75 -21.92 3.91
C THR A 144 -12.50 -22.27 4.73
N LEU A 145 -11.95 -23.47 4.55
CA LEU A 145 -10.68 -23.89 5.18
C LEU A 145 -9.50 -23.05 4.69
N VAL A 146 -9.35 -22.89 3.37
CA VAL A 146 -8.25 -22.10 2.77
C VAL A 146 -8.37 -20.63 3.14
N GLY A 147 -9.57 -20.06 3.01
CA GLY A 147 -9.84 -18.66 3.39
C GLY A 147 -9.55 -18.41 4.88
N GLY A 148 -10.04 -19.29 5.76
CA GLY A 148 -9.78 -19.23 7.20
C GLY A 148 -8.29 -19.35 7.52
N GLY A 149 -7.57 -20.25 6.83
CA GLY A 149 -6.12 -20.43 6.98
C GLY A 149 -5.32 -19.17 6.63
N ILE A 150 -5.68 -18.52 5.53
CA ILE A 150 -5.06 -17.25 5.11
C ILE A 150 -5.33 -16.15 6.15
N VAL A 151 -6.58 -16.01 6.61
CA VAL A 151 -6.95 -15.04 7.66
C VAL A 151 -6.17 -15.29 8.94
N ALA A 152 -6.15 -16.53 9.43
CA ALA A 152 -5.50 -16.89 10.67
C ALA A 152 -3.98 -16.65 10.61
N ALA A 153 -3.34 -16.94 9.46
CA ALA A 153 -1.93 -16.65 9.25
C ALA A 153 -1.68 -15.14 9.28
N PHE A 154 -2.52 -14.36 8.58
CA PHE A 154 -2.43 -12.91 8.58
C PHE A 154 -2.61 -12.30 9.98
N LEU A 155 -3.59 -12.77 10.77
CA LEU A 155 -3.81 -12.32 12.14
C LEU A 155 -2.62 -12.62 13.06
N GLU A 156 -2.00 -13.80 12.91
CA GLU A 156 -0.79 -14.15 13.67
C GLU A 156 0.42 -13.29 13.27
N LEU A 157 0.58 -13.00 11.98
CA LEU A 157 1.60 -12.08 11.47
C LEU A 157 1.41 -10.66 12.04
N LEU A 158 0.19 -10.14 11.98
CA LEU A 158 -0.17 -8.82 12.53
C LEU A 158 0.11 -8.73 14.03
N ARG A 159 -0.19 -9.79 14.77
CA ARG A 159 0.07 -9.87 16.21
C ARG A 159 1.57 -9.94 16.51
N SER A 160 2.35 -10.67 15.72
CA SER A 160 3.81 -10.71 15.85
C SER A 160 4.45 -9.35 15.55
N ALA A 161 3.83 -8.55 14.69
CA ALA A 161 4.28 -7.21 14.33
C ALA A 161 3.87 -6.11 15.34
N ARG A 162 3.07 -6.41 16.39
CA ARG A 162 2.71 -5.40 17.40
C ARG A 162 3.93 -5.03 18.26
N PRO A 163 4.27 -3.73 18.37
CA PRO A 163 5.31 -3.26 19.30
C PRO A 163 5.02 -3.65 20.75
N ARG A 164 6.07 -3.86 21.55
CA ARG A 164 6.01 -4.35 22.94
C ARG A 164 5.41 -3.37 23.96
N SER A 165 5.10 -2.14 23.60
CA SER A 165 4.51 -1.16 24.52
C SER A 165 3.73 -0.08 23.77
N GLY A 166 2.49 0.18 24.21
CA GLY A 166 1.63 1.26 23.71
C GLY A 166 0.21 0.78 23.41
N ALA A 167 -0.79 1.40 24.06
CA ALA A 167 -2.18 1.21 23.70
C ALA A 167 -2.42 1.75 22.28
N VAL A 168 -2.88 0.91 21.37
CA VAL A 168 -3.26 1.32 20.02
C VAL A 168 -4.51 2.20 20.14
N SER A 169 -4.38 3.51 19.90
CA SER A 169 -5.54 4.41 19.97
C SER A 169 -6.43 4.19 18.75
N VAL A 170 -7.60 3.57 18.95
CA VAL A 170 -8.58 3.33 17.88
C VAL A 170 -8.99 4.65 17.22
N SER A 171 -9.17 5.70 18.02
CA SER A 171 -9.48 7.05 17.55
C SER A 171 -8.31 7.72 16.80
N GLY A 172 -7.05 7.41 17.12
CA GLY A 172 -5.90 7.89 16.36
C GLY A 172 -5.84 7.24 14.97
N TRP A 173 -6.03 5.92 14.90
CA TRP A 173 -6.07 5.19 13.63
C TRP A 173 -7.25 5.60 12.74
N LEU A 174 -8.44 5.80 13.31
CA LEU A 174 -9.60 6.27 12.54
C LEU A 174 -9.36 7.69 11.98
N ARG A 175 -8.78 8.60 12.78
CA ARG A 175 -8.42 9.95 12.30
C ARG A 175 -7.35 9.90 11.22
N PHE A 176 -6.33 9.07 11.37
CA PHE A 176 -5.32 8.84 10.35
C PHE A 176 -5.94 8.35 9.06
N LEU A 177 -6.68 7.23 9.13
CA LEU A 177 -7.26 6.60 7.95
C LEU A 177 -8.23 7.55 7.24
N GLY A 178 -9.07 8.27 7.98
CA GLY A 178 -9.97 9.27 7.40
C GLY A 178 -9.24 10.40 6.70
N SER A 179 -8.22 10.99 7.35
CA SER A 179 -7.42 12.08 6.78
C SER A 179 -6.60 11.62 5.58
N TYR A 180 -6.04 10.42 5.67
CA TYR A 180 -5.22 9.80 4.65
C TYR A 180 -6.05 9.43 3.42
N VAL A 181 -7.24 8.85 3.59
CA VAL A 181 -8.18 8.60 2.50
C VAL A 181 -8.54 9.91 1.81
N GLY A 182 -8.81 10.98 2.56
CA GLY A 182 -9.04 12.31 1.98
C GLY A 182 -7.86 12.82 1.15
N LEU A 183 -6.63 12.64 1.63
CA LEU A 183 -5.40 12.99 0.92
C LEU A 183 -5.24 12.18 -0.37
N VAL A 184 -5.43 10.85 -0.30
CA VAL A 184 -5.35 9.96 -1.47
C VAL A 184 -6.41 10.32 -2.49
N VAL A 185 -7.68 10.51 -2.07
CA VAL A 185 -8.77 10.86 -2.99
C VAL A 185 -8.51 12.20 -3.67
N SER A 186 -8.14 13.24 -2.91
CA SER A 186 -7.85 14.56 -3.48
C SER A 186 -6.68 14.55 -4.44
N SER A 187 -5.61 13.81 -4.13
CA SER A 187 -4.47 13.62 -5.03
C SER A 187 -4.86 12.85 -6.29
N ASN A 188 -5.71 11.81 -6.18
CA ASN A 188 -6.17 11.05 -7.35
C ASN A 188 -7.08 11.88 -8.26
N LEU A 189 -7.95 12.72 -7.69
CA LEU A 189 -8.80 13.64 -8.46
C LEU A 189 -7.97 14.69 -9.20
N ARG A 190 -6.90 15.20 -8.59
CA ARG A 190 -5.97 16.12 -9.25
C ARG A 190 -5.30 15.47 -10.45
N VAL A 191 -4.75 14.26 -10.28
CA VAL A 191 -4.13 13.51 -11.37
C VAL A 191 -5.15 13.16 -12.46
N ALA A 192 -6.36 12.75 -12.09
CA ALA A 192 -7.42 12.48 -13.07
C ALA A 192 -7.79 13.74 -13.89
N TRP A 193 -7.82 14.90 -13.25
CA TRP A 193 -8.05 16.18 -13.91
C TRP A 193 -6.92 16.56 -14.87
N GLU A 194 -5.67 16.30 -14.48
CA GLU A 194 -4.48 16.47 -15.32
C GLU A 194 -4.49 15.56 -16.55
N VAL A 195 -5.01 14.32 -16.45
CA VAL A 195 -5.16 13.41 -17.60
C VAL A 195 -6.23 13.90 -18.59
N ILE A 196 -7.34 14.45 -18.09
CA ILE A 196 -8.46 14.92 -18.92
C ILE A 196 -8.16 16.28 -19.57
N THR A 197 -7.37 17.12 -18.90
CA THR A 197 -6.95 18.43 -19.43
C THR A 197 -5.66 18.24 -20.22
N PRO A 198 -5.63 18.43 -21.56
CA PRO A 198 -4.42 18.18 -22.33
C PRO A 198 -3.33 19.17 -21.92
N ARG A 199 -2.39 18.72 -21.10
CA ARG A 199 -1.05 19.30 -20.99
C ARG A 199 -0.07 18.29 -21.53
N ASN A 200 0.78 18.77 -22.43
CA ASN A 200 1.77 17.96 -23.11
C ASN A 200 2.99 17.83 -22.19
N ASP A 201 2.82 17.14 -21.08
CA ASP A 201 3.84 17.04 -20.05
C ASP A 201 4.62 15.74 -20.29
N GLN A 202 5.88 15.89 -20.69
CA GLN A 202 6.79 14.76 -20.76
C GLN A 202 6.93 14.18 -19.36
N ILE A 203 6.77 12.86 -19.23
CA ILE A 203 6.99 12.16 -17.97
C ILE A 203 8.44 12.38 -17.55
N GLN A 204 8.64 13.13 -16.47
CA GLN A 204 9.95 13.38 -15.87
C GLN A 204 10.04 12.60 -14.58
N GLU A 205 10.75 11.47 -14.65
CA GLU A 205 10.94 10.59 -13.52
C GLU A 205 12.10 11.08 -12.65
N ALA A 206 11.96 11.02 -11.33
CA ALA A 206 13.04 11.36 -10.41
C ALA A 206 13.03 10.47 -9.17
N ILE A 207 14.21 10.23 -8.60
CA ILE A 207 14.36 9.67 -7.25
C ILE A 207 14.92 10.75 -6.34
N VAL A 208 14.13 11.12 -5.34
CA VAL A 208 14.45 12.19 -4.39
C VAL A 208 14.72 11.60 -3.01
N GLU A 209 15.80 12.05 -2.39
CA GLU A 209 16.13 11.76 -1.00
C GLU A 209 15.30 12.65 -0.06
N VAL A 210 14.54 12.05 0.86
CA VAL A 210 13.75 12.80 1.85
C VAL A 210 14.07 12.37 3.28
N PRO A 211 14.76 13.22 4.07
CA PRO A 211 14.99 12.96 5.49
C PRO A 211 13.69 12.95 6.29
N LEU A 212 13.48 11.91 7.09
CA LEU A 212 12.31 11.77 7.96
C LEU A 212 12.59 12.31 9.37
N GLU A 213 11.62 13.04 9.94
CA GLU A 213 11.61 13.52 11.33
C GLU A 213 11.10 12.46 12.32
N VAL A 214 10.32 11.48 11.86
CA VAL A 214 9.75 10.44 12.73
C VAL A 214 10.81 9.53 13.35
N ARG A 215 10.77 9.41 14.68
CA ARG A 215 11.73 8.63 15.49
C ARG A 215 11.43 7.14 15.62
N SER A 216 10.20 6.70 15.32
CA SER A 216 9.80 5.29 15.40
C SER A 216 9.95 4.58 14.05
N VAL A 217 10.55 3.39 14.02
CA VAL A 217 10.67 2.58 12.78
C VAL A 217 9.29 2.30 12.19
N SER A 218 8.31 1.99 13.05
CA SER A 218 6.93 1.74 12.65
C SER A 218 6.26 2.96 12.00
N ALA A 219 6.60 4.16 12.48
CA ALA A 219 6.14 5.40 11.87
C ALA A 219 6.75 5.59 10.48
N ALA A 220 8.06 5.39 10.34
CA ALA A 220 8.76 5.51 9.06
C ALA A 220 8.21 4.51 8.02
N LEU A 221 7.95 3.25 8.42
CA LEU A 221 7.32 2.25 7.56
C LEU A 221 5.89 2.64 7.16
N LEU A 222 5.12 3.25 8.07
CA LEU A 222 3.77 3.71 7.74
C LEU A 222 3.80 4.89 6.76
N VAL A 223 4.78 5.81 6.90
CA VAL A 223 5.02 6.88 5.93
C VAL A 223 5.38 6.28 4.57
N ALA A 224 6.37 5.39 4.51
CA ALA A 224 6.80 4.70 3.29
C ALA A 224 5.62 4.02 2.55
N ASN A 225 4.81 3.25 3.27
CA ASN A 225 3.66 2.57 2.69
C ASN A 225 2.57 3.56 2.22
N SER A 226 2.39 4.66 2.94
CA SER A 226 1.43 5.71 2.57
C SER A 226 1.89 6.49 1.32
N ILE A 227 3.19 6.74 1.19
CA ILE A 227 3.75 7.38 0.00
C ILE A 227 3.57 6.51 -1.24
N SER A 228 3.73 5.19 -1.14
CA SER A 228 3.49 4.28 -2.27
C SER A 228 2.04 4.27 -2.78
N TYR A 229 1.08 4.73 -1.97
CA TYR A 229 -0.33 4.87 -2.38
C TYR A 229 -0.71 6.28 -2.80
N THR A 230 0.17 7.25 -2.59
CA THR A 230 -0.07 8.59 -3.08
C THR A 230 0.16 8.61 -4.60
N PRO A 231 -0.75 9.14 -5.41
CA PRO A 231 -0.61 9.23 -6.86
C PRO A 231 0.73 9.82 -7.30
N GLY A 232 1.30 9.25 -8.38
CA GLY A 232 2.60 9.69 -8.90
C GLY A 232 3.83 9.32 -8.08
N SER A 233 3.73 8.86 -6.82
CA SER A 233 4.89 8.52 -5.96
C SER A 233 5.03 7.03 -5.62
N LEU A 234 6.24 6.55 -5.41
CA LEU A 234 6.57 5.18 -5.03
C LEU A 234 7.80 5.24 -4.12
N THR A 235 7.75 4.59 -2.95
CA THR A 235 8.96 4.43 -2.15
C THR A 235 9.85 3.37 -2.77
N VAL A 236 11.14 3.69 -2.93
CA VAL A 236 12.17 2.77 -3.45
C VAL A 236 12.96 2.15 -2.30
N GLU A 237 13.38 2.97 -1.35
CA GLU A 237 14.22 2.53 -0.23
C GLU A 237 13.94 3.38 1.02
N LEU A 238 14.06 2.74 2.19
CA LEU A 238 14.02 3.37 3.51
C LEU A 238 15.28 2.98 4.27
N VAL A 239 16.03 3.98 4.72
CA VAL A 239 17.25 3.85 5.52
C VAL A 239 16.93 4.26 6.96
N ASP A 240 17.49 3.57 7.96
CA ASP A 240 17.18 3.84 9.39
C ASP A 240 18.17 4.80 10.06
N GLU A 241 19.41 4.94 9.55
CA GLU A 241 20.45 5.79 10.17
C GLU A 241 21.38 6.45 9.12
N PRO A 242 21.20 7.75 8.81
CA PRO A 242 20.07 8.60 9.18
C PRO A 242 18.77 8.14 8.52
N ARG A 243 17.62 8.53 9.09
CA ARG A 243 16.32 8.14 8.57
C ARG A 243 15.97 8.88 7.30
N VAL A 244 16.01 8.15 6.20
CA VAL A 244 15.89 8.73 4.87
C VAL A 244 15.00 7.85 4.02
N LEU A 245 14.02 8.47 3.37
CA LEU A 245 13.12 7.84 2.43
C LEU A 245 13.48 8.25 1.02
N TYR A 246 13.81 7.28 0.16
CA TYR A 246 13.99 7.51 -1.27
C TYR A 246 12.66 7.31 -1.98
N VAL A 247 12.17 8.38 -2.62
CA VAL A 247 10.87 8.40 -3.28
C VAL A 247 11.07 8.59 -4.77
N HIS A 248 10.61 7.61 -5.55
CA HIS A 248 10.44 7.74 -6.98
C HIS A 248 9.15 8.49 -7.31
N VAL A 249 9.23 9.50 -8.16
CA VAL A 249 8.08 10.26 -8.66
C VAL A 249 8.00 10.21 -10.18
N LEU A 250 6.79 10.06 -10.71
CA LEU A 250 6.53 9.99 -12.16
C LEU A 250 6.47 11.38 -12.82
N HIS A 251 6.06 12.40 -12.05
CA HIS A 251 5.98 13.78 -12.49
C HIS A 251 6.81 14.63 -11.52
N PHE A 252 8.07 14.85 -11.89
CA PHE A 252 8.99 15.67 -11.11
C PHE A 252 8.87 17.15 -11.52
N GLU A 253 8.52 18.01 -10.55
CA GLU A 253 8.57 19.46 -10.70
C GLU A 253 9.77 20.05 -9.95
N SER A 254 9.90 19.71 -8.66
CA SER A 254 11.03 20.11 -7.83
C SER A 254 11.25 19.16 -6.64
N VAL A 255 12.47 19.15 -6.09
CA VAL A 255 12.79 18.45 -4.83
C VAL A 255 11.91 18.95 -3.68
N ALA A 256 11.63 20.25 -3.62
CA ALA A 256 10.86 20.86 -2.55
C ALA A 256 9.40 20.34 -2.52
N ASP A 257 8.78 20.13 -3.68
CA ASP A 257 7.41 19.62 -3.77
C ASP A 257 7.32 18.18 -3.28
N VAL A 258 8.30 17.35 -3.63
CA VAL A 258 8.38 15.97 -3.15
C VAL A 258 8.57 15.91 -1.64
N VAL A 259 9.47 16.73 -1.09
CA VAL A 259 9.71 16.84 0.35
C VAL A 259 8.43 17.29 1.07
N GLU A 260 7.73 18.31 0.58
CA GLU A 260 6.48 18.81 1.17
C GLU A 260 5.37 17.73 1.16
N GLN A 261 5.26 16.96 0.07
CA GLN A 261 4.33 15.83 -0.01
C GLN A 261 4.62 14.77 1.04
N VAL A 262 5.89 14.40 1.23
CA VAL A 262 6.31 13.44 2.26
C VAL A 262 6.06 13.98 3.66
N ARG A 263 6.44 15.24 3.93
CA ARG A 263 6.19 15.92 5.22
C ARG A 263 4.73 15.97 5.58
N ARG A 264 3.84 16.17 4.61
CA ARG A 264 2.39 16.15 4.84
C ARG A 264 1.91 14.79 5.35
N VAL A 265 2.33 13.71 4.70
CA VAL A 265 2.00 12.34 5.13
C VAL A 265 2.63 12.02 6.48
N GLU A 266 3.88 12.42 6.70
CA GLU A 266 4.57 12.27 7.97
C GLU A 266 3.83 12.96 9.11
N SER A 267 3.35 14.18 8.91
CA SER A 267 2.54 14.91 9.92
C SER A 267 1.24 14.17 10.28
N LEU A 268 0.64 13.45 9.33
CA LEU A 268 -0.57 12.66 9.57
C LEU A 268 -0.24 11.42 10.40
N VAL A 269 0.85 10.74 10.08
CA VAL A 269 1.35 9.58 10.84
C VAL A 269 1.74 9.98 12.26
N ALA A 270 2.48 11.08 12.42
CA ALA A 270 2.92 11.58 13.72
C ALA A 270 1.74 11.93 14.65
N ARG A 271 0.64 12.47 14.10
CA ARG A 271 -0.58 12.76 14.86
C ARG A 271 -1.38 11.50 15.24
N ALA A 272 -1.16 10.39 14.55
CA ALA A 272 -1.89 9.15 14.72
C ALA A 272 -1.27 8.23 15.77
N LEU A 273 0.06 8.20 15.82
CA LEU A 273 0.81 7.36 16.72
C LEU A 273 0.91 8.01 18.11
N PRO A 274 0.91 7.21 19.19
CA PRO A 274 1.20 7.74 20.51
C PRO A 274 2.59 8.38 20.54
N PRO A 275 2.81 9.44 21.34
CA PRO A 275 4.13 10.01 21.51
C PRO A 275 5.11 8.92 21.98
N PRO A 276 6.39 8.98 21.57
CA PRO A 276 7.39 7.99 21.96
C PRO A 276 7.46 7.92 23.49
N ALA A 277 7.54 6.70 24.03
CA ALA A 277 7.66 6.49 25.47
C ALA A 277 8.94 7.18 25.98
N GLY A 278 8.79 8.20 26.84
CA GLY A 278 9.91 8.94 27.43
C GLY A 278 10.16 10.35 26.88
N ALA A 279 9.19 10.96 26.19
CA ALA A 279 9.17 12.41 25.94
C ALA A 279 8.52 13.17 27.10
#